data_AF-A0A7Y8HR47-F1
#
_entry.id   AF-A0A7Y8HR47-F1
#
_cell.length_a   1.000
_cell.length_b   1.000
_cell.length_c   1.000
_cell.angle_alpha   90.00
_cell.angle_beta   90.00
_cell.angle_gamma   90.00
#
_symmetry.space_group_name_H-M   'P 1'
#
loop_
_entity.id
_entity.type
_entity.pdbx_description
1 polymer ?
#
loop_
_entity_poly.entity_id
_entity_poly.type
_entity_poly.pdbx_seq_one_letter_code
_entity_poly.pdbx_strand_id
1 'polypeptide(L)'
;MDRTWKIYGILVVLGGLLFGGSTGTPSAASSPETTVSSASVPSVLPAGPALHDATPPFNRQLHRVEKDPPQKAKDLLEAIQQREGKALPGYIGGRVFQNRERRLPRGRYREYDVNPKIRGRSRDAERIVIEQDTGRAYYTGDHYRTFMPLNEIP
;
A
#
# COMPACT_ATOMS: atom_id res chain seq x y z
N MET A 1 -18.61 -26.81 21.24
CA MET A 1 -17.44 -26.04 21.75
C MET A 1 -17.67 -24.59 21.40
N ASP A 2 -18.39 -23.94 22.29
CA ASP A 2 -19.21 -22.77 22.06
C ASP A 2 -18.47 -21.61 22.73
N ARG A 3 -17.88 -20.73 21.93
CA ARG A 3 -17.03 -19.64 22.45
C ARG A 3 -17.83 -18.35 22.46
N THR A 4 -18.45 -18.10 23.61
CA THR A 4 -19.12 -16.85 23.97
C THR A 4 -18.09 -15.73 24.17
N TRP A 5 -18.08 -14.76 23.26
CA TRP A 5 -17.24 -13.56 23.37
C TRP A 5 -17.93 -12.53 24.27
N LYS A 6 -17.33 -12.22 25.43
CA LYS A 6 -17.78 -11.13 26.31
C LYS A 6 -17.26 -9.79 25.80
N ILE A 7 -18.19 -8.86 25.62
CA ILE A 7 -17.99 -7.49 25.16
C ILE A 7 -17.59 -6.64 26.37
N TYR A 8 -16.47 -5.91 26.31
CA TYR A 8 -16.21 -4.80 27.23
C TYR A 8 -15.82 -3.55 26.45
N GLY A 9 -16.50 -2.47 26.82
CA GLY A 9 -16.62 -1.21 26.09
C GLY A 9 -15.44 -0.26 26.26
N ILE A 10 -15.42 0.66 25.30
CA ILE A 10 -14.46 1.73 25.02
C ILE A 10 -14.41 2.79 26.13
N LEU A 11 -13.23 3.37 26.36
CA LEU A 11 -13.09 4.67 26.99
C LEU A 11 -12.23 5.58 26.08
N VAL A 12 -12.89 6.61 25.54
CA VAL A 12 -12.33 7.69 24.72
C VAL A 12 -11.72 8.74 25.63
N VAL A 13 -10.50 9.20 25.33
CA VAL A 13 -10.03 10.51 25.78
C VAL A 13 -9.44 11.25 24.57
N LEU A 14 -10.12 12.35 24.24
CA LEU A 14 -9.76 13.36 23.25
C LEU A 14 -8.74 14.34 23.85
N GLY A 15 -7.81 14.86 23.06
CA GLY A 15 -6.99 16.01 23.44
C GLY A 15 -6.29 16.61 22.21
N GLY A 16 -6.76 17.78 21.76
CA GLY A 16 -6.20 18.54 20.64
C GLY A 16 -5.17 19.58 21.07
N LEU A 17 -4.40 20.09 20.09
CA LEU A 17 -3.63 21.36 20.07
C LEU A 17 -3.03 21.45 18.64
N LEU A 18 -3.42 22.37 17.74
CA LEU A 18 -3.21 23.83 17.65
C LEU A 18 -1.92 24.27 16.89
N PHE A 19 -2.11 25.29 16.01
CA PHE A 19 -1.15 26.21 15.34
C PHE A 19 -0.15 25.62 14.32
N GLY A 20 0.14 26.22 13.16
CA GLY A 20 -0.22 27.50 12.56
C GLY A 20 0.91 27.94 11.59
N GLY A 21 0.59 28.74 10.57
CA GLY A 21 1.57 29.62 9.90
C GLY A 21 1.93 29.31 8.44
N SER A 22 1.22 29.93 7.49
CA SER A 22 1.73 30.24 6.15
C SER A 22 2.22 31.69 6.16
N THR A 23 3.45 31.95 5.72
CA THR A 23 3.85 33.29 5.25
C THR A 23 4.63 33.13 3.95
N GLY A 24 4.13 33.80 2.92
CA GLY A 24 4.79 33.92 1.63
C GLY A 24 5.76 35.09 1.61
N THR A 25 6.77 34.98 0.76
CA THR A 25 7.70 36.07 0.42
C THR A 25 7.87 36.08 -1.10
N PRO A 26 7.49 37.14 -1.81
CA PRO A 26 7.96 37.39 -3.16
C PRO A 26 9.24 38.25 -3.10
N SER A 27 10.28 37.85 -3.82
CA SER A 27 11.40 38.75 -4.13
C SER A 27 11.65 38.72 -5.63
N ALA A 28 11.41 39.88 -6.24
CA ALA A 28 11.74 40.21 -7.60
C ALA A 28 13.25 40.42 -7.77
N ALA A 29 13.81 39.98 -8.89
CA ALA A 29 14.91 40.66 -9.57
C ALA A 29 14.96 40.21 -11.03
N SER A 30 15.08 41.20 -11.91
CA SER A 30 15.01 41.15 -13.36
C SER A 30 16.42 41.10 -13.97
N SER A 31 16.61 40.22 -14.99
CA SER A 31 17.33 40.38 -16.29
C SER A 31 18.77 40.98 -16.35
N PRO A 32 19.51 40.93 -17.49
CA PRO A 32 19.24 40.30 -18.81
C PRO A 32 20.41 39.48 -19.43
N GLU A 33 20.05 38.76 -20.50
CA GLU A 33 20.79 38.40 -21.73
C GLU A 33 22.22 37.82 -21.71
N THR A 34 22.37 36.68 -22.40
CA THR A 34 23.47 36.48 -23.37
C THR A 34 22.97 35.61 -24.52
N THR A 35 22.89 36.23 -25.70
CA THR A 35 22.88 35.65 -27.05
C THR A 35 23.89 34.53 -27.24
N VAL A 36 23.51 33.39 -27.87
CA VAL A 36 23.99 33.04 -29.22
C VAL A 36 23.32 31.81 -29.85
N SER A 37 23.10 31.97 -31.14
CA SER A 37 23.21 30.99 -32.25
C SER A 37 22.08 30.01 -32.54
N SER A 38 21.27 30.47 -33.49
CA SER A 38 20.50 29.70 -34.47
C SER A 38 21.44 28.86 -35.36
N ALA A 39 21.10 27.59 -35.57
CA ALA A 39 21.58 26.77 -36.69
C ALA A 39 20.54 25.66 -36.98
N SER A 40 19.85 25.81 -38.10
CA SER A 40 18.85 24.90 -38.65
C SER A 40 19.47 23.72 -39.39
N VAL A 41 18.91 22.51 -39.26
CA VAL A 41 18.87 21.46 -40.32
C VAL A 41 17.78 20.41 -39.98
N PRO A 42 17.20 19.69 -40.98
CA PRO A 42 15.77 19.38 -41.05
C PRO A 42 15.38 17.90 -40.81
N SER A 43 14.06 17.70 -40.70
CA SER A 43 13.25 16.46 -40.65
C SER A 43 13.78 15.19 -41.32
N VAL A 44 13.64 14.04 -40.62
CA VAL A 44 13.29 12.73 -41.22
C VAL A 44 12.46 11.89 -40.21
N LEU A 45 11.25 11.48 -40.60
CA LEU A 45 10.51 10.29 -40.16
C LEU A 45 10.23 9.47 -41.46
N PRO A 46 9.82 8.18 -41.44
CA PRO A 46 9.91 7.11 -40.46
C PRO A 46 10.49 5.79 -41.06
N ALA A 47 10.86 4.80 -40.24
CA ALA A 47 11.04 3.39 -40.63
C ALA A 47 10.74 2.56 -39.37
N GLY A 48 9.76 1.65 -39.29
CA GLY A 48 9.51 0.45 -40.09
C GLY A 48 9.23 -0.68 -39.07
N PRO A 49 8.44 -1.72 -39.38
CA PRO A 49 7.94 -2.67 -38.37
C PRO A 49 8.98 -3.75 -38.07
N ALA A 50 9.45 -3.84 -36.82
CA ALA A 50 10.20 -4.99 -36.34
C ALA A 50 9.21 -6.10 -35.95
N LEU A 51 8.94 -6.99 -36.91
CA LEU A 51 8.48 -8.35 -36.64
C LEU A 51 9.63 -9.17 -36.01
N HIS A 52 9.28 -10.34 -35.47
CA HIS A 52 10.13 -11.49 -35.11
C HIS A 52 11.22 -11.31 -34.03
N ASP A 53 10.81 -11.42 -32.76
CA ASP A 53 11.35 -12.47 -31.87
C ASP A 53 10.34 -12.74 -30.75
N ALA A 54 9.49 -13.75 -30.93
CA ALA A 54 8.48 -14.14 -29.95
C ALA A 54 9.12 -14.95 -28.82
N THR A 55 9.91 -14.28 -27.97
CA THR A 55 10.00 -14.71 -26.57
C THR A 55 8.58 -14.59 -26.00
N PRO A 56 7.98 -15.64 -25.39
CA PRO A 56 6.71 -15.46 -24.71
C PRO A 56 6.90 -14.32 -23.70
N PRO A 57 6.07 -13.27 -23.70
CA PRO A 57 6.26 -12.19 -22.76
C PRO A 57 6.15 -12.80 -21.35
N PHE A 58 7.27 -12.79 -20.62
CA PHE A 58 7.32 -13.09 -19.17
C PHE A 58 6.22 -12.34 -18.40
N ASN A 59 5.79 -11.21 -18.99
CA ASN A 59 4.69 -10.38 -18.55
C ASN A 59 3.33 -11.10 -18.49
N ARG A 60 3.04 -12.07 -19.36
CA ARG A 60 1.74 -12.79 -19.37
C ARG A 60 1.60 -13.79 -18.22
N GLN A 61 2.71 -14.35 -17.75
CA GLN A 61 2.74 -15.20 -16.56
C GLN A 61 2.52 -14.35 -15.29
N LEU A 62 3.19 -13.19 -15.18
CA LEU A 62 3.03 -12.27 -14.05
C LEU A 62 1.60 -11.74 -13.90
N HIS A 63 0.91 -11.43 -15.02
CA HIS A 63 -0.47 -10.92 -14.99
C HIS A 63 -1.53 -12.00 -14.69
N ARG A 64 -1.25 -13.29 -14.95
CA ARG A 64 -2.16 -14.40 -14.60
C ARG A 64 -1.98 -14.84 -13.14
N VAL A 65 -0.84 -14.51 -12.52
CA VAL A 65 -0.45 -14.95 -11.18
C VAL A 65 -1.05 -14.09 -10.06
N GLU A 66 -1.48 -12.86 -10.31
CA GLU A 66 -2.03 -12.00 -9.24
C GLU A 66 -3.57 -12.06 -9.15
N LYS A 67 -4.16 -13.24 -9.36
CA LYS A 67 -5.55 -13.50 -8.97
C LYS A 67 -5.66 -13.92 -7.51
N ASP A 68 -4.63 -14.57 -6.99
CA ASP A 68 -4.58 -15.07 -5.63
C ASP A 68 -3.54 -14.30 -4.80
N PRO A 69 -3.83 -13.99 -3.54
CA PRO A 69 -2.86 -13.33 -2.68
C PRO A 69 -1.64 -14.23 -2.45
N PRO A 70 -0.44 -13.65 -2.27
CA PRO A 70 0.80 -14.42 -2.14
C PRO A 70 0.77 -15.28 -0.87
N GLN A 71 1.35 -16.49 -0.94
CA GLN A 71 1.33 -17.47 0.15
C GLN A 71 1.86 -16.89 1.48
N LYS A 72 2.93 -16.09 1.43
CA LYS A 72 3.48 -15.40 2.61
C LYS A 72 2.45 -14.54 3.37
N ALA A 73 1.48 -13.96 2.68
CA ALA A 73 0.43 -13.15 3.31
C ALA A 73 -0.59 -14.03 4.04
N LYS A 74 -0.87 -15.24 3.52
CA LYS A 74 -1.70 -16.25 4.19
C LYS A 74 -0.99 -16.81 5.42
N ASP A 75 0.29 -17.15 5.29
CA ASP A 75 1.09 -17.66 6.40
C ASP A 75 1.21 -16.61 7.52
N LEU A 76 1.40 -15.34 7.15
CA LEU A 76 1.42 -14.24 8.11
C LEU A 76 0.07 -14.08 8.83
N LEU A 77 -1.04 -14.17 8.10
CA LEU A 77 -2.38 -14.10 8.68
C LEU A 77 -2.56 -15.18 9.75
N GLU A 78 -2.20 -16.43 9.44
CA GLU A 78 -2.27 -17.54 10.38
C GLU A 78 -1.41 -17.28 11.63
N ALA A 79 -0.16 -16.85 11.44
CA ALA A 79 0.75 -16.56 12.54
C ALA A 79 0.24 -15.42 13.45
N ILE A 80 -0.43 -14.40 12.88
CA ILE A 80 -1.04 -13.32 13.66
C ILE A 80 -2.26 -13.82 14.44
N GLN A 81 -3.10 -14.68 13.84
CA GLN A 81 -4.26 -15.27 14.51
C GLN A 81 -3.83 -16.13 15.70
N GLN A 82 -2.79 -16.96 15.52
CA GLN A 82 -2.19 -17.75 16.61
C GLN A 82 -1.63 -16.87 17.74
N ARG A 83 -1.26 -15.62 17.43
CA ARG A 83 -0.75 -14.63 18.38
C ARG A 83 -1.79 -13.62 18.84
N GLU A 84 -3.08 -13.93 18.68
CA GLU A 84 -4.19 -13.09 19.14
C GLU A 84 -4.15 -11.66 18.56
N GLY A 85 -3.76 -11.52 17.29
CA GLY A 85 -3.66 -10.21 16.64
C GLY A 85 -2.39 -9.44 16.97
N LYS A 86 -1.41 -10.04 17.67
CA LYS A 86 -0.11 -9.40 17.90
C LYS A 86 0.79 -9.58 16.68
N ALA A 87 1.45 -8.50 16.26
CA ALA A 87 2.44 -8.56 15.19
C ALA A 87 3.59 -9.54 15.54
N LEU A 88 4.18 -10.13 14.50
CA LEU A 88 5.36 -10.98 14.65
C LEU A 88 6.59 -10.14 15.08
N PRO A 89 7.56 -10.72 15.80
CA PRO A 89 8.80 -10.04 16.13
C PRO A 89 9.50 -9.49 14.89
N GLY A 90 9.89 -8.22 14.91
CA GLY A 90 10.52 -7.54 13.76
C GLY A 90 9.55 -7.05 12.69
N TYR A 91 8.24 -7.34 12.80
CA TYR A 91 7.22 -6.80 11.91
C TYR A 91 6.56 -5.58 12.54
N ILE A 92 6.07 -4.66 11.70
CA ILE A 92 5.23 -3.54 12.14
C ILE A 92 3.77 -3.93 11.90
N GLY A 93 2.94 -3.85 12.93
CA GLY A 93 1.52 -4.15 12.77
C GLY A 93 0.68 -3.87 14.01
N GLY A 94 -0.61 -4.15 13.91
CA GLY A 94 -1.61 -3.90 14.96
C GLY A 94 -2.14 -2.46 14.98
N ARG A 95 -1.69 -1.60 14.05
CA ARG A 95 -2.16 -0.21 13.92
C ARG A 95 -3.57 -0.19 13.36
N VAL A 96 -4.36 0.83 13.71
CA VAL A 96 -5.71 1.01 13.17
C VAL A 96 -5.62 1.38 11.69
N PHE A 97 -6.30 0.59 10.84
CA PHE A 97 -6.57 0.97 9.45
C PHE A 97 -7.94 1.63 9.37
N GLN A 98 -7.97 2.88 8.93
CA GLN A 98 -9.17 3.71 9.01
C GLN A 98 -10.17 3.47 7.86
N ASN A 99 -9.74 2.81 6.78
CA ASN A 99 -10.55 2.58 5.58
C ASN A 99 -11.25 3.87 5.07
N ARG A 100 -10.51 4.99 5.01
CA ARG A 100 -11.06 6.33 4.68
C ARG A 100 -11.61 6.37 3.26
N GLU A 101 -10.92 5.69 2.36
CA GLU A 101 -11.25 5.55 0.95
C GLU A 101 -12.38 4.54 0.71
N ARG A 102 -12.86 3.86 1.77
CA ARG A 102 -13.98 2.91 1.76
C ARG A 102 -13.81 1.80 0.71
N ARG A 103 -12.57 1.31 0.54
CA ARG A 103 -12.22 0.22 -0.38
C ARG A 103 -12.58 -1.15 0.17
N LEU A 104 -12.66 -1.27 1.49
CA LEU A 104 -13.16 -2.44 2.19
C LEU A 104 -14.58 -2.16 2.73
N PRO A 105 -15.36 -3.20 3.08
CA PRO A 105 -16.59 -3.03 3.85
C PRO A 105 -16.42 -2.17 5.11
N ARG A 106 -17.53 -1.70 5.68
CA ARG A 106 -17.47 -1.00 6.97
C ARG A 106 -17.07 -2.00 8.05
N GLY A 107 -16.12 -1.63 8.89
CA GLY A 107 -15.58 -2.51 9.93
C GLY A 107 -14.44 -1.85 10.69
N ARG A 108 -13.98 -2.54 11.72
CA ARG A 108 -12.83 -2.11 12.53
C ARG A 108 -11.62 -2.90 12.08
N TYR A 109 -10.60 -2.23 11.57
CA TYR A 109 -9.47 -2.92 10.95
C TYR A 109 -8.15 -2.66 11.66
N ARG A 110 -7.30 -3.69 11.67
CA ARG A 110 -5.87 -3.55 11.99
C ARG A 110 -5.00 -3.91 10.79
N GLU A 111 -3.95 -3.14 10.57
CA GLU A 111 -2.97 -3.40 9.52
C GLU A 111 -1.68 -4.04 10.05
N TYR A 112 -1.03 -4.83 9.20
CA TYR A 112 0.25 -5.48 9.45
C TYR A 112 1.11 -5.48 8.19
N ASP A 113 2.41 -5.22 8.34
CA ASP A 113 3.38 -5.38 7.25
C ASP A 113 3.53 -6.84 6.88
N VAL A 114 3.57 -7.11 5.58
CA VAL A 114 3.78 -8.48 5.07
C VAL A 114 5.23 -8.91 5.22
N ASN A 115 6.17 -7.98 5.21
CA ASN A 115 7.60 -8.24 5.33
C ASN A 115 8.17 -7.62 6.61
N PRO A 116 9.27 -8.17 7.17
CA PRO A 116 9.88 -7.64 8.38
C PRO A 116 10.50 -6.26 8.14
N LYS A 117 10.53 -5.43 9.19
CA LYS A 117 11.13 -4.10 9.13
C LYS A 117 12.65 -4.20 9.00
N ILE A 118 13.17 -3.69 7.88
CA ILE A 118 14.60 -3.51 7.68
C ILE A 118 15.05 -2.16 8.27
N ARG A 119 16.11 -2.17 9.09
CA ARG A 119 16.70 -0.96 9.67
C ARG A 119 17.23 -0.04 8.57
N GLY A 120 16.99 1.27 8.69
CA GLY A 120 17.43 2.26 7.71
C GLY A 120 16.63 2.28 6.39
N ARG A 121 15.63 1.42 6.20
CA ARG A 121 14.76 1.42 5.02
C ARG A 121 13.34 1.82 5.40
N SER A 122 12.61 2.50 4.50
CA SER A 122 11.17 2.70 4.64
C SER A 122 10.40 1.37 4.65
N ARG A 123 9.13 1.39 5.08
CA ARG A 123 8.25 0.23 4.87
C ARG A 123 8.00 0.06 3.36
N ASP A 124 7.77 -1.16 2.90
CA ASP A 124 7.34 -1.44 1.53
C ASP A 124 5.85 -1.14 1.34
N ALA A 125 5.25 -1.55 0.21
CA ALA A 125 3.84 -1.36 -0.09
C ALA A 125 2.92 -2.46 0.47
N GLU A 126 3.45 -3.59 0.89
CA GLU A 126 2.68 -4.82 1.12
C GLU A 126 2.10 -4.89 2.53
N ARG A 127 0.78 -5.06 2.63
CA ARG A 127 0.08 -5.13 3.91
C ARG A 127 -0.99 -6.20 3.90
N ILE A 128 -1.27 -6.72 5.09
CA ILE A 128 -2.57 -7.36 5.38
C ILE A 128 -3.39 -6.46 6.29
N VAL A 129 -4.70 -6.50 6.09
CA VAL A 129 -5.69 -5.75 6.85
C VAL A 129 -6.72 -6.72 7.38
N ILE A 130 -6.86 -6.80 8.70
CA ILE A 130 -7.71 -7.77 9.40
C ILE A 130 -8.86 -7.03 10.10
N GLU A 131 -10.08 -7.37 9.71
CA GLU A 131 -11.30 -6.93 10.36
C GLU A 131 -11.41 -7.61 11.73
N GLN A 132 -11.60 -6.82 12.79
CA GLN A 132 -11.42 -7.25 14.17
C GLN A 132 -12.60 -8.06 14.72
N ASP A 133 -13.79 -7.89 14.16
CA ASP A 133 -15.01 -8.48 14.71
C ASP A 133 -15.36 -9.82 14.01
N THR A 134 -15.02 -9.94 12.73
CA THR A 134 -15.29 -11.08 11.84
C THR A 134 -14.04 -11.89 11.52
N GLY A 135 -12.85 -11.30 11.60
CA GLY A 135 -11.61 -11.95 11.17
C GLY A 135 -11.42 -11.97 9.65
N ARG A 136 -12.25 -11.26 8.88
CA ARG A 136 -12.04 -11.10 7.43
C ARG A 136 -10.71 -10.41 7.19
N ALA A 137 -9.89 -11.00 6.33
CA ALA A 137 -8.55 -10.51 6.06
C ALA A 137 -8.37 -10.22 4.57
N TYR A 138 -7.64 -9.15 4.29
CA TYR A 138 -7.37 -8.67 2.95
C TYR A 138 -5.89 -8.37 2.79
N TYR A 139 -5.32 -8.75 1.65
CA TYR A 139 -3.97 -8.39 1.24
C TYR A 139 -4.00 -7.20 0.28
N THR A 140 -3.01 -6.32 0.38
CA THR A 140 -2.72 -5.28 -0.61
C THR A 140 -1.22 -5.32 -0.93
N GLY A 141 -0.88 -5.39 -2.22
CA GLY A 141 0.50 -5.28 -2.70
C GLY A 141 0.88 -3.88 -3.17
N ASP A 142 -0.09 -2.97 -3.23
CA ASP A 142 -0.02 -1.69 -3.92
C ASP A 142 -0.30 -0.50 -3.00
N HIS A 143 -0.01 -0.66 -1.70
CA HIS A 143 -0.17 0.37 -0.68
C HIS A 143 -1.62 0.87 -0.58
N TYR A 144 -2.54 -0.07 -0.33
CA TYR A 144 -3.98 0.12 -0.07
C TYR A 144 -4.82 0.57 -1.28
N ARG A 145 -4.29 0.48 -2.51
CA ARG A 145 -5.06 0.87 -3.70
C ARG A 145 -6.03 -0.23 -4.11
N THR A 146 -5.62 -1.49 -4.04
CA THR A 146 -6.46 -2.66 -4.29
C THR A 146 -6.32 -3.67 -3.16
N PHE A 147 -7.33 -4.53 -3.04
CA PHE A 147 -7.41 -5.54 -1.99
C PHE A 147 -7.81 -6.88 -2.56
N MET A 148 -7.15 -7.93 -2.10
CA MET A 148 -7.45 -9.33 -2.40
C MET A 148 -7.89 -10.03 -1.11
N PRO A 149 -9.01 -10.75 -1.09
CA PRO A 149 -9.41 -11.51 0.10
C PRO A 149 -8.40 -12.62 0.38
N LEU A 150 -8.02 -12.78 1.65
CA LEU A 150 -7.09 -13.83 2.11
C LEU A 150 -7.82 -15.06 2.63
N ASN A 151 -9.01 -14.87 3.18
CA ASN A 151 -9.86 -15.93 3.69
C ASN A 151 -11.29 -15.74 3.20
N GLU A 152 -11.95 -16.87 2.97
CA GLU A 152 -13.39 -16.95 2.88
C GLU A 152 -13.88 -17.37 4.26
N ILE A 153 -14.79 -16.59 4.85
CA ILE A 153 -15.47 -17.04 6.07
C ILE A 153 -16.66 -17.88 5.61
N PRO A 154 -16.75 -19.15 6.00
CA PRO A 154 -17.90 -20.00 5.69
C PRO A 154 -19.20 -19.49 6.30
#